data_AF-A5ZYJ1-F1
#
_entry.id   AF-A5ZYJ1-F1
#
_cell.length_a   1.000
_cell.length_b   1.000
_cell.length_c   1.000
_cell.angle_alpha   90.00
_cell.angle_beta   90.00
_cell.angle_gamma   90.00
#
_symmetry.space_group_name_H-M   'P 1'
#
loop_
_entity.id
_entity.type
_entity.pdbx_description
1 polymer ?
#
loop_
_entity_poly.entity_id
_entity_poly.type
_entity_poly.pdbx_seq_one_letter_code
_entity_poly.pdbx_strand_id
1 'polypeptide(L)'
;MEDLLRNFYLITGIRIVVFDDNFEKIAEYPGNHCGYCKIVRKDPNARALCKISDIKGCGECKKLKKLHIYECHAGLMEAVAP
;
A
#
# COMPACT_ATOMS: atom_id res chain seq x y z
N MET A 1 17.62 -1.61 5.11
CA MET A 1 16.21 -1.76 4.67
C MET A 1 15.75 -0.51 3.93
N GLU A 2 16.02 0.69 4.43
CA GLU A 2 15.67 1.95 3.75
C GLU A 2 16.25 2.08 2.34
N ASP A 3 17.55 1.79 2.13
CA ASP A 3 18.17 1.83 0.79
C ASP A 3 17.51 0.88 -0.22
N LEU A 4 17.03 -0.28 0.24
CA LEU A 4 16.35 -1.24 -0.61
C LEU A 4 15.01 -0.67 -1.10
N LEU A 5 14.19 -0.13 -0.20
CA LEU A 5 12.90 0.47 -0.55
C LEU A 5 13.08 1.73 -1.40
N ARG A 6 14.13 2.51 -1.13
CA ARG A 6 14.51 3.66 -1.94
C ARG A 6 14.90 3.26 -3.36
N ASN A 7 15.79 2.27 -3.51
CA ASN A 7 16.19 1.80 -4.83
C ASN A 7 15.03 1.18 -5.61
N PHE A 8 14.15 0.42 -4.94
CA PHE A 8 12.92 -0.08 -5.55
C PHE A 8 12.06 1.06 -6.10
N TYR A 9 11.84 2.11 -5.30
CA TYR A 9 11.08 3.29 -5.74
C TYR A 9 11.77 4.04 -6.88
N LEU A 10 13.08 4.22 -6.83
CA LEU A 10 13.84 4.90 -7.89
C LEU A 10 13.74 4.18 -9.24
N ILE A 11 13.67 2.83 -9.23
CA ILE A 11 13.58 2.02 -10.44
C ILE A 11 12.14 1.92 -10.95
N THR A 12 11.16 1.78 -10.05
CA THR A 12 9.77 1.45 -10.43
C THR A 12 8.82 2.64 -10.40
N GLY A 13 9.13 3.68 -9.63
CA GLY A 13 8.19 4.76 -9.28
C GLY A 13 7.07 4.34 -8.33
N ILE A 14 7.04 3.09 -7.88
CA ILE A 14 5.96 2.52 -7.06
C ILE A 14 6.29 2.74 -5.58
N ARG A 15 5.37 3.41 -4.86
CA ARG A 15 5.46 3.50 -3.39
C ARG A 15 5.26 2.12 -2.78
N ILE A 16 6.15 1.73 -1.88
CA ILE A 16 6.11 0.45 -1.19
C ILE A 16 5.88 0.64 0.32
N VAL A 17 5.12 -0.26 0.91
CA VAL A 17 4.88 -0.35 2.36
C VAL A 17 5.08 -1.80 2.76
N VAL A 18 5.77 -2.00 3.88
CA VAL A 18 5.96 -3.32 4.48
C VAL A 18 5.13 -3.36 5.77
N PHE A 19 4.35 -4.42 5.91
CA PHE A 19 3.51 -4.69 7.07
C PHE A 19 4.01 -5.93 7.81
N ASP A 20 3.79 -5.98 9.11
CA ASP A 20 3.95 -7.21 9.89
C ASP A 20 2.72 -8.11 9.81
N ASP A 21 2.76 -9.24 10.53
CA ASP A 21 1.66 -10.21 10.59
C ASP A 21 0.35 -9.67 11.18
N ASN A 22 0.43 -8.55 11.90
CA ASN A 22 -0.69 -7.83 12.50
C ASN A 22 -1.21 -6.69 11.61
N PHE A 23 -0.67 -6.54 10.39
CA PHE A 23 -0.93 -5.43 9.48
C PHE A 23 -0.50 -4.06 10.01
N GLU A 24 0.44 -4.04 10.96
CA GLU A 24 1.09 -2.82 11.40
C GLU A 24 2.24 -2.47 10.46
N LYS A 25 2.34 -1.19 10.11
CA LYS A 25 3.36 -0.70 9.19
C LYS A 25 4.73 -0.72 9.87
N ILE A 26 5.68 -1.47 9.30
CA ILE A 26 7.05 -1.54 9.80
C ILE A 26 8.05 -0.73 8.96
N ALA A 27 7.77 -0.53 7.67
CA ALA A 27 8.59 0.30 6.80
C ALA A 27 7.78 0.85 5.61
N GLU A 28 8.20 1.97 5.04
CA GLU A 28 7.62 2.52 3.81
C GLU A 28 8.63 3.37 3.05
N TYR A 29 8.48 3.45 1.73
CA TYR A 29 9.15 4.47 0.94
C TYR A 29 8.37 4.80 -0.34
N PRO A 30 8.22 6.08 -0.69
CA PRO A 30 8.48 7.25 0.16
C PRO A 30 7.50 7.32 1.34
N GLY A 31 7.88 8.05 2.40
CA GLY A 31 7.06 8.26 3.61
C GLY A 31 5.77 9.07 3.39
N ASN A 32 5.55 9.56 2.17
CA ASN A 32 4.35 10.31 1.80
C ASN A 32 3.60 9.63 0.64
N HIS A 33 2.28 9.79 0.62
CA HIS A 33 1.47 9.34 -0.51
C HIS A 33 1.71 10.18 -1.77
N CYS A 34 1.30 9.64 -2.93
CA CYS A 34 1.22 10.40 -4.18
C CYS A 34 0.21 11.55 -4.07
N GLY A 35 0.26 12.50 -5.01
CA GLY A 35 -0.60 13.69 -5.00
C GLY A 35 -2.09 13.36 -4.96
N TYR A 36 -2.52 12.37 -5.74
CA TYR A 36 -3.91 11.91 -5.78
C TYR A 36 -4.38 11.39 -4.40
N CYS A 37 -3.67 10.41 -3.84
CA CYS A 37 -4.00 9.86 -2.53
C CYS A 37 -3.94 10.91 -1.42
N LYS A 38 -3.05 11.90 -1.50
CA LYS A 38 -3.03 13.03 -0.55
C LYS A 38 -4.33 13.83 -0.58
N ILE A 39 -4.93 14.05 -1.75
CA ILE A 39 -6.20 14.77 -1.91
C ILE A 39 -7.35 13.91 -1.40
N VAL A 40 -7.45 12.65 -1.84
CA VAL A 40 -8.51 11.72 -1.42
C VAL A 40 -8.53 11.56 0.10
N ARG A 41 -7.36 11.35 0.72
CA ARG A 41 -7.24 11.16 2.18
C ARG A 41 -7.48 12.43 3.01
N LYS A 42 -7.76 13.60 2.41
CA LYS A 42 -8.22 14.78 3.17
C LYS A 42 -9.60 14.55 3.76
N ASP A 43 -10.46 13.81 3.07
CA ASP A 43 -11.74 13.37 3.61
C ASP A 43 -11.48 12.17 4.56
N PRO A 44 -11.88 12.27 5.85
CA PRO A 44 -11.73 11.16 6.81
C PRO A 44 -12.50 9.90 6.39
N ASN A 45 -13.65 10.02 5.72
CA ASN A 45 -14.43 8.86 5.25
C ASN A 45 -13.68 8.13 4.15
N ALA A 46 -13.20 8.87 3.15
CA ALA A 46 -12.36 8.30 2.08
C ALA A 46 -11.06 7.70 2.65
N ARG A 47 -10.44 8.34 3.64
CA ARG A 47 -9.26 7.79 4.33
C ARG A 47 -9.56 6.44 5.00
N ALA A 48 -10.72 6.30 5.63
CA ALA A 48 -11.14 5.03 6.22
C ALA A 48 -11.32 3.95 5.14
N LEU A 49 -11.90 4.30 3.99
CA LEU A 49 -12.01 3.38 2.84
C LEU A 49 -10.63 2.98 2.29
N CYS A 50 -9.64 3.89 2.25
CA CYS A 50 -8.27 3.52 1.91
C CYS A 50 -7.74 2.42 2.85
N LYS A 51 -7.92 2.59 4.17
CA LYS A 51 -7.44 1.60 5.15
C LYS A 51 -8.14 0.25 4.98
N ILE A 52 -9.43 0.27 4.64
CA ILE A 52 -10.19 -0.95 4.34
C ILE A 52 -9.64 -1.64 3.07
N SER A 53 -9.29 -0.89 2.02
CA SER A 53 -8.63 -1.45 0.83
C SER A 53 -7.30 -2.13 1.20
N ASP A 54 -6.44 -1.46 1.96
CA ASP A 54 -5.15 -2.00 2.42
C ASP A 54 -5.33 -3.32 3.19
N ILE A 55 -6.26 -3.37 4.15
CA ILE A 55 -6.55 -4.57 4.97
C ILE A 55 -7.07 -5.72 4.11
N LYS A 56 -7.99 -5.45 3.17
CA LYS A 56 -8.53 -6.47 2.28
C LYS A 56 -7.44 -7.04 1.37
N GLY A 57 -6.62 -6.17 0.77
CA GLY A 57 -5.52 -6.55 -0.10
C GLY A 57 -4.51 -7.46 0.61
N CYS A 58 -4.08 -7.06 1.82
CA CYS A 58 -3.16 -7.86 2.61
C CYS A 58 -3.79 -9.16 3.12
N GLY A 59 -5.08 -9.15 3.49
CA GLY A 59 -5.82 -10.34 3.88
C GLY A 59 -5.92 -11.38 2.77
N GLU A 60 -6.25 -10.97 1.55
CA GLU A 60 -6.28 -11.86 0.38
C GLU A 60 -4.88 -12.38 0.03
N CYS A 61 -3.85 -11.53 0.07
CA CYS A 61 -2.47 -11.96 -0.13
C CYS A 61 -2.04 -13.03 0.89
N LYS A 62 -2.34 -12.81 2.18
CA LYS A 62 -2.05 -13.77 3.27
C LYS A 62 -2.76 -15.12 3.07
N LYS A 63 -4.01 -15.07 2.62
CA LYS A 63 -4.82 -16.27 2.30
C LYS A 63 -4.27 -17.04 1.10
N LEU A 64 -3.91 -16.33 0.03
CA LEU A 64 -3.50 -16.93 -1.23
C LEU A 64 -2.01 -17.30 -1.28
N LYS A 65 -1.18 -16.73 -0.40
CA LYS A 65 0.29 -16.88 -0.36
C LYS A 65 0.96 -16.64 -1.72
N LYS A 66 0.43 -15.68 -2.48
CA LYS A 66 0.91 -15.29 -3.81
C LYS A 66 0.65 -13.80 -4.02
N LEU A 67 1.32 -13.23 -5.02
CA LEU A 67 1.06 -11.86 -5.46
C LEU A 67 -0.43 -11.64 -5.69
N HIS A 68 -0.99 -10.63 -5.02
CA HIS A 68 -2.35 -10.18 -5.18
C HIS A 68 -2.36 -8.76 -5.74
N ILE A 69 -2.97 -8.59 -6.91
CA ILE A 69 -3.13 -7.29 -7.58
C ILE A 69 -4.62 -6.95 -7.56
N TYR A 70 -4.97 -5.74 -7.15
CA TYR A 70 -6.35 -5.29 -7.07
C TYR A 70 -6.46 -3.78 -7.35
N GLU A 71 -7.69 -3.33 -7.62
CA GLU A 71 -8.02 -1.91 -7.69
C GLU A 71 -8.55 -1.44 -6.33
N CYS A 72 -7.98 -0.38 -5.77
CA CYS A 72 -8.45 0.19 -4.51
C CYS A 72 -9.78 0.92 -4.70
N HIS A 73 -10.46 1.29 -3.60
CA HIS A 73 -11.76 1.97 -3.67
C HIS A 73 -11.73 3.32 -4.44
N ALA A 74 -10.55 3.89 -4.67
CA ALA A 74 -10.34 5.15 -5.38
C ALA A 74 -9.78 4.96 -6.81
N GLY A 75 -9.79 3.73 -7.34
CA GLY A 75 -9.43 3.45 -8.73
C GLY A 75 -7.93 3.34 -9.01
N LEU A 76 -7.08 3.25 -7.98
CA LEU A 76 -5.65 2.97 -8.17
C LEU A 76 -5.36 1.47 -8.10
N MET A 77 -4.49 1.01 -8.99
CA MET A 77 -3.97 -0.36 -8.94
C MET A 77 -2.94 -0.52 -7.83
N GLU A 78 -3.12 -1.55 -7.02
CA GLU A 78 -2.25 -1.92 -5.91
C GLU A 78 -1.79 -3.37 -6.08
N ALA A 79 -0.60 -3.66 -5.57
CA ALA A 79 -0.01 -4.99 -5.57
C ALA A 79 0.55 -5.31 -4.18
N VAL A 80 0.19 -6.48 -3.65
CA VAL A 80 0.64 -6.97 -2.35
C VAL A 80 1.28 -8.33 -2.56
N ALA A 81 2.49 -8.48 -2.03
CA ALA A 81 3.27 -9.72 -2.07
C ALA A 81 3.40 -10.30 -0.64
N PRO A 82 3.45 -11.64 -0.49
CA PRO A 82 3.59 -12.31 0.79
C PRO A 82 4.99 -12.15 1.39
#